data_AF-A0A813JYY8-F1
#
_entry.id   AF-A0A813JYY8-F1
#
_cell.length_a   1.000
_cell.length_b   1.000
_cell.length_c   1.000
_cell.angle_alpha   90.00
_cell.angle_beta   90.00
_cell.angle_gamma   90.00
#
_symmetry.space_group_name_H-M   'P 1'
#
loop_
_entity.id
_entity.type
_entity.pdbx_description
1 polymer ?
#
loop_
_entity_poly.entity_id
_entity_poly.type
_entity_poly.pdbx_seq_one_letter_code
_entity_poly.pdbx_strand_id
1 'polypeptide(L)'
;MEPSQVKKAPVVVDDSGQVPDGEEFQIDSCGEKEVGCSAIGLPGNAYSAAMVVSLVSFDGSIASKLIYFIPLYLGAVIALLCQGGTSYGIWLVIGESDRGCEEGDVWVRLACLTVFHASVVDAHTSFLQVSDTAFAKVLEEFALYALLLIPKVVIFVLLLYCGAGYVLHANSNEDLVLNSVAMLFVVDIPDIVYAFTTTSDVKATIDNMPPLGFFEEDLVSNPEVYYFEALYPLCSFVVAGGVLSGMFGIWC
;
A
#
# COMPACT_ATOMS: atom_id res chain seq x y z
N MET A 1 14.13 37.97 -7.40
CA MET A 1 14.88 37.04 -6.53
C MET A 1 15.55 36.06 -7.46
N GLU A 2 16.85 36.21 -7.66
CA GLU A 2 17.67 35.28 -8.46
C GLU A 2 17.85 33.98 -7.66
N PRO A 3 17.68 32.80 -8.28
CA PRO A 3 17.99 31.54 -7.64
C PRO A 3 19.50 31.49 -7.35
N SER A 4 19.83 31.37 -6.06
CA SER A 4 21.19 31.21 -5.55
C SER A 4 21.84 29.99 -6.19
N GLN A 5 22.77 30.22 -7.11
CA GLN A 5 23.60 29.19 -7.72
C GLN A 5 24.44 28.53 -6.62
N VAL A 6 24.06 27.31 -6.20
CA VAL A 6 24.87 26.47 -5.32
C VAL A 6 26.12 26.08 -6.12
N LYS A 7 27.22 26.73 -5.75
CA LYS A 7 28.53 26.57 -6.37
C LYS A 7 29.05 25.18 -5.98
N LYS A 8 28.85 24.18 -6.84
CA LYS A 8 29.47 22.85 -6.68
C LYS A 8 30.98 23.04 -6.52
N ALA A 9 31.49 22.74 -5.33
CA ALA A 9 32.91 22.79 -5.06
C ALA A 9 33.58 21.75 -5.97
N PRO A 10 34.62 22.13 -6.72
CA PRO A 10 35.39 21.16 -7.49
C PRO A 10 36.02 20.17 -6.51
N VAL A 11 35.72 18.89 -6.69
CA VAL A 11 36.43 17.80 -6.01
C VAL A 11 37.89 17.92 -6.42
N VAL A 12 38.71 18.40 -5.49
CA VAL A 12 40.16 18.52 -5.67
C VAL A 12 40.71 17.11 -5.61
N VAL A 13 40.94 16.53 -6.78
CA VAL A 13 41.71 15.30 -6.92
C VAL A 13 43.17 15.67 -6.69
N ASP A 14 43.77 15.14 -5.63
CA ASP A 14 45.21 15.27 -5.38
C ASP A 14 46.01 14.56 -6.49
N ASP A 15 47.13 15.14 -6.90
CA ASP A 15 48.03 14.68 -7.97
C ASP A 15 48.68 13.30 -7.67
N SER A 16 48.42 12.74 -6.50
CA SER A 16 48.93 11.44 -6.05
C SER A 16 48.18 10.24 -6.65
N GLY A 17 47.04 10.42 -7.30
CA GLY A 17 46.28 9.33 -7.93
C GLY A 17 45.80 8.24 -6.95
N GLN A 18 45.90 8.49 -5.64
CA GLN A 18 45.35 7.65 -4.59
C GLN A 18 43.94 8.14 -4.28
N VAL A 19 42.94 7.28 -4.48
CA VAL A 19 41.61 7.48 -3.92
C VAL A 19 41.79 7.45 -2.40
N PRO A 20 41.47 8.52 -1.65
CA PRO A 20 41.66 8.54 -0.21
C PRO A 20 40.84 7.42 0.42
N ASP A 21 41.53 6.45 1.01
CA ASP A 21 40.93 5.39 1.81
C ASP A 21 40.26 6.04 3.03
N GLY A 22 38.92 6.06 3.04
CA GLY A 22 38.17 6.11 4.29
C GLY A 22 37.43 7.40 4.65
N GLU A 23 37.00 8.23 3.70
CA GLU A 23 35.81 9.04 3.99
C GLU A 23 34.58 8.18 3.70
N GLU A 24 34.05 7.59 4.79
CA GLU A 24 32.75 6.97 4.85
C GLU A 24 31.77 7.87 4.10
N PHE A 25 31.18 7.35 3.02
CA PHE A 25 30.22 8.08 2.20
C PHE A 25 29.07 8.48 3.13
N GLN A 26 29.15 9.69 3.69
CA GLN A 26 28.06 10.29 4.43
C GLN A 26 27.00 10.54 3.38
N ILE A 27 26.08 9.58 3.28
CA ILE A 27 24.76 9.85 2.72
C ILE A 27 24.26 10.96 3.63
N ASP A 28 24.30 12.20 3.14
CA ASP A 28 23.60 13.33 3.73
C ASP A 28 22.14 12.88 3.80
N SER A 29 21.78 12.28 4.93
CA SER A 29 20.42 11.91 5.27
C SER A 29 19.65 13.21 5.11
N CYS A 30 18.66 13.24 4.19
CA CYS A 30 17.90 14.45 3.84
C CYS A 30 17.73 15.30 5.09
N GLY A 31 18.60 16.29 5.25
CA GLY A 31 18.65 17.07 6.47
C GLY A 31 17.30 17.75 6.58
N GLU A 32 16.78 17.88 7.80
CA GLU A 32 15.44 18.40 8.17
C GLU A 32 14.97 19.71 7.47
N LYS A 33 15.74 20.29 6.54
CA LYS A 33 15.50 21.59 5.92
C LYS A 33 15.72 21.67 4.41
N GLU A 34 16.10 20.60 3.71
CA GLU A 34 16.15 20.68 2.24
C GLU A 34 14.75 20.48 1.64
N VAL A 35 14.22 21.58 1.11
CA VAL A 35 12.91 21.68 0.48
C VAL A 35 12.95 20.85 -0.81
N GLY A 36 12.42 19.62 -0.78
CA GLY A 36 12.34 18.74 -1.96
C GLY A 36 12.43 17.23 -1.68
N CYS A 37 12.87 16.81 -0.49
CA CYS A 37 12.76 15.39 -0.12
C CYS A 37 11.33 15.07 0.35
N SER A 38 10.51 14.53 -0.55
CA SER A 38 9.23 13.94 -0.16
C SER A 38 9.49 12.58 0.49
N ALA A 39 9.69 12.57 1.81
CA ALA A 39 9.82 11.34 2.57
C ALA A 39 8.49 10.57 2.48
N ILE A 40 8.49 9.45 1.76
CA ILE A 40 7.35 8.53 1.76
C ILE A 40 7.24 7.97 3.17
N GLY A 41 6.10 8.24 3.82
CA GLY A 41 5.80 7.72 5.14
C GLY A 41 5.88 6.19 5.14
N LEU A 42 6.45 5.65 6.21
CA LEU A 42 6.64 4.21 6.32
C LEU A 42 5.32 3.46 6.27
N PRO A 43 5.35 2.19 5.81
CA PRO A 43 4.13 1.44 5.58
C PRO A 43 3.32 1.25 6.86
N GLY A 44 2.06 1.72 6.84
CA GLY A 44 1.12 1.56 7.95
C GLY A 44 0.55 0.15 8.13
N ASN A 45 0.84 -0.78 7.20
CA ASN A 45 0.22 -2.10 7.16
C ASN A 45 1.25 -3.25 7.07
N ALA A 46 0.83 -4.45 7.51
CA ALA A 46 1.70 -5.64 7.60
C ALA A 46 2.30 -6.06 6.25
N TYR A 47 1.52 -5.94 5.17
CA TYR A 47 1.96 -6.34 3.85
C TYR A 47 3.06 -5.42 3.33
N SER A 48 2.86 -4.11 3.46
CA SER A 48 3.82 -3.12 2.99
C SER A 48 5.11 -3.16 3.82
N ALA A 49 5.02 -3.39 5.13
CA ALA A 49 6.19 -3.66 5.96
C ALA A 49 6.94 -4.94 5.52
N ALA A 50 6.23 -6.05 5.30
CA ALA A 50 6.84 -7.29 4.82
C ALA A 50 7.54 -7.13 3.46
N MET A 51 6.97 -6.31 2.56
CA MET A 51 7.58 -5.99 1.27
C MET A 51 8.83 -5.14 1.43
N VAL A 52 8.77 -4.03 2.18
CA VAL A 52 9.92 -3.15 2.41
C VAL A 52 11.10 -3.92 3.01
N VAL A 53 10.84 -4.76 4.01
CA VAL A 53 11.90 -5.56 4.64
C VAL A 53 12.47 -6.60 3.66
N SER A 54 11.65 -7.15 2.75
CA SER A 54 12.15 -8.07 1.71
C SER A 54 13.03 -7.35 0.68
N LEU A 55 12.74 -6.08 0.38
CA LEU A 55 13.52 -5.26 -0.55
C LEU A 55 14.84 -4.78 0.04
N VAL A 56 14.90 -4.56 1.35
CA VAL A 56 16.14 -4.16 2.04
C VAL A 56 17.03 -5.39 2.19
N SER A 57 18.10 -5.45 1.38
CA SER A 57 19.14 -6.47 1.50
C SER A 57 19.90 -6.28 2.83
N PHE A 58 19.53 -7.06 3.85
CA PHE A 58 20.33 -7.14 5.07
C PHE A 58 21.60 -7.96 4.81
N ASP A 59 22.77 -7.35 5.00
CA ASP A 59 24.04 -8.08 5.10
C ASP A 59 24.13 -8.73 6.48
N GLY A 60 23.58 -9.93 6.61
CA GLY A 60 23.53 -10.66 7.87
C GLY A 60 23.30 -12.15 7.68
N SER A 61 23.62 -12.92 8.73
CA SER A 61 23.34 -14.36 8.78
C SER A 61 21.86 -14.64 8.51
N ILE A 62 21.55 -15.72 7.80
CA ILE A 62 20.18 -16.16 7.51
C ILE A 62 19.32 -16.24 8.79
N ALA A 63 19.94 -16.58 9.93
CA ALA A 63 19.26 -16.65 11.21
C ALA A 63 18.77 -15.28 11.73
N SER A 64 19.54 -14.20 11.54
CA SER A 64 19.09 -12.87 11.96
C SER A 64 17.96 -12.38 11.07
N LYS A 65 18.04 -12.63 9.76
CA LYS A 65 16.97 -12.36 8.81
C LYS A 65 15.66 -13.01 9.26
N LEU A 66 15.69 -14.32 9.52
CA LEU A 66 14.48 -15.06 9.93
C LEU A 66 13.79 -14.49 11.16
N ILE A 67 14.54 -13.99 12.15
CA ILE A 67 13.96 -13.41 13.38
C ILE A 67 13.12 -12.15 13.06
N TYR A 68 13.54 -11.32 12.11
CA TYR A 68 12.78 -10.12 11.71
C TYR A 68 11.64 -10.43 10.74
N PHE A 69 11.84 -11.39 9.84
CA PHE A 69 10.86 -11.76 8.83
C PHE A 69 9.68 -12.56 9.42
N ILE A 70 9.94 -13.51 10.33
CA ILE A 70 8.89 -14.43 10.83
C ILE A 70 7.67 -13.67 11.40
N PRO A 71 7.81 -12.66 12.28
CA PRO A 71 6.67 -11.93 12.82
C PRO A 71 5.86 -11.20 11.74
N LEU A 72 6.53 -10.60 10.74
CA LEU A 72 5.90 -9.88 9.65
C LEU A 72 5.12 -10.81 8.71
N TYR A 73 5.73 -11.91 8.29
CA TYR A 73 5.06 -12.92 7.46
C TYR A 73 3.93 -13.61 8.21
N LEU A 74 4.12 -13.91 9.50
CA LEU A 74 3.07 -14.46 10.34
C LEU A 74 1.89 -13.48 10.45
N GLY A 75 2.15 -12.20 10.66
CA GLY A 75 1.13 -11.15 10.66
C GLY A 75 0.38 -11.06 9.32
N ALA A 76 1.10 -11.08 8.20
CA ALA A 76 0.48 -11.08 6.88
C ALA A 76 -0.43 -12.31 6.65
N VAL A 77 0.02 -13.51 7.07
CA VAL A 77 -0.77 -14.75 6.97
C VAL A 77 -2.01 -14.69 7.86
N ILE A 78 -1.88 -14.23 9.12
CA ILE A 78 -3.02 -14.07 10.03
C ILE A 78 -4.03 -13.09 9.44
N ALA A 79 -3.57 -11.94 8.91
CA ALA A 79 -4.43 -10.96 8.27
C ALA A 79 -5.17 -11.57 7.06
N LEU A 80 -4.49 -12.33 6.19
CA LEU A 80 -5.11 -13.01 5.06
C LEU A 80 -6.18 -14.01 5.51
N LEU A 81 -5.91 -14.80 6.55
CA LEU A 81 -6.87 -15.77 7.08
C LEU A 81 -8.09 -15.08 7.70
N CYS A 82 -7.89 -14.01 8.46
CA CYS A 82 -8.97 -13.24 9.06
C CYS A 82 -9.84 -12.55 7.98
N GLN A 83 -9.22 -11.92 6.99
CA GLN A 83 -9.94 -11.29 5.88
C GLN A 83 -10.65 -12.32 4.99
N GLY A 84 -10.01 -13.45 4.68
CA GLY A 84 -10.62 -14.54 3.92
C GLY A 84 -11.82 -15.14 4.65
N GLY A 85 -11.70 -15.38 5.96
CA GLY A 85 -12.78 -15.91 6.80
C GLY A 85 -13.98 -14.96 6.91
N THR A 86 -13.73 -13.66 7.12
CA THR A 86 -14.79 -12.64 7.16
C THR A 86 -15.47 -12.48 5.80
N SER A 87 -14.71 -12.44 4.71
CA SER A 87 -15.25 -12.42 3.34
C SER A 87 -16.15 -13.62 3.04
N TYR A 88 -15.73 -14.81 3.47
CA TYR A 88 -16.52 -16.03 3.32
C TYR A 88 -17.81 -16.00 4.14
N GLY A 89 -17.75 -15.48 5.38
CA GLY A 89 -18.93 -15.28 6.21
C GLY A 89 -19.93 -14.32 5.58
N ILE A 90 -19.46 -13.19 5.05
CA ILE A 90 -20.30 -12.23 4.32
C ILE A 90 -20.95 -12.89 3.10
N TRP A 91 -20.18 -13.67 2.34
CA TRP A 91 -20.69 -14.40 1.18
C TRP A 91 -21.83 -15.37 1.55
N LEU A 92 -21.72 -16.10 2.66
CA LEU A 92 -22.78 -16.99 3.14
C LEU A 92 -24.05 -16.22 3.51
N VAL A 93 -23.91 -15.09 4.23
CA VAL A 93 -25.05 -14.24 4.62
C VAL A 93 -25.81 -13.73 3.39
N ILE A 94 -25.07 -13.33 2.35
CA ILE A 94 -25.69 -12.88 1.09
C ILE A 94 -26.36 -14.04 0.35
N GLY A 95 -25.75 -15.23 0.37
CA GLY A 95 -26.25 -16.40 -0.36
C GLY A 95 -27.61 -16.90 0.11
N GLU A 96 -27.99 -16.62 1.36
CA GLU A 96 -29.28 -17.05 1.93
C GLU A 96 -30.44 -16.08 1.67
N SER A 97 -30.17 -14.87 1.16
CA SER A 97 -31.19 -13.82 1.07
C SER A 97 -31.77 -13.65 -0.33
N ASP A 98 -33.10 -13.52 -0.43
CA ASP A 98 -33.82 -13.35 -1.70
C ASP A 98 -33.52 -11.98 -2.34
N ARG A 99 -33.20 -12.00 -3.65
CA ARG A 99 -32.63 -10.90 -4.45
C ARG A 99 -33.62 -9.79 -4.83
N GLY A 100 -34.34 -9.22 -3.88
CA GLY A 100 -35.22 -8.07 -4.14
C GLY A 100 -34.49 -6.74 -3.99
N CYS A 101 -33.94 -6.16 -5.06
CA CYS A 101 -33.58 -4.73 -5.03
C CYS A 101 -34.86 -3.90 -5.19
N GLU A 102 -35.49 -3.49 -4.08
CA GLU A 102 -36.50 -2.44 -4.12
C GLU A 102 -35.85 -1.09 -4.47
N GLU A 103 -36.49 -0.28 -5.34
CA GLU A 103 -35.97 0.97 -5.94
C GLU A 103 -35.69 2.12 -4.95
N GLY A 104 -35.76 1.89 -3.63
CA GLY A 104 -35.55 2.91 -2.60
C GLY A 104 -34.08 3.03 -2.18
N ASP A 105 -33.49 4.20 -2.43
CA ASP A 105 -32.16 4.65 -1.97
C ASP A 105 -30.91 4.20 -2.76
N VAL A 106 -31.02 4.18 -4.10
CA VAL A 106 -29.88 4.04 -5.03
C VAL A 106 -28.75 5.03 -4.72
N TRP A 107 -29.07 6.28 -4.37
CA TRP A 107 -28.07 7.32 -4.13
C TRP A 107 -27.27 7.12 -2.84
N VAL A 108 -27.93 6.68 -1.77
CA VAL A 108 -27.27 6.37 -0.48
C VAL A 108 -26.37 5.15 -0.65
N ARG A 109 -26.85 4.13 -1.37
CA ARG A 109 -26.08 2.94 -1.76
C ARG A 109 -24.83 3.30 -2.57
N LEU A 110 -24.97 4.20 -3.56
CA LEU A 110 -23.86 4.66 -4.38
C LEU A 110 -22.84 5.48 -3.57
N ALA A 111 -23.31 6.31 -2.63
CA ALA A 111 -22.44 7.10 -1.76
C ALA A 111 -21.61 6.20 -0.83
N CYS A 112 -22.23 5.23 -0.16
CA CYS A 112 -21.53 4.28 0.71
C CYS A 112 -20.55 3.39 -0.07
N LEU A 113 -20.93 2.95 -1.27
CA LEU A 113 -20.04 2.22 -2.17
C LEU A 113 -18.83 3.07 -2.58
N THR A 114 -19.05 4.36 -2.85
CA THR A 114 -17.99 5.31 -3.22
C THR A 114 -17.03 5.56 -2.05
N VAL A 115 -17.55 5.72 -0.83
CA VAL A 115 -16.71 5.88 0.38
C VAL A 115 -15.89 4.62 0.64
N PHE A 116 -16.52 3.45 0.59
CA PHE A 116 -15.80 2.17 0.69
C PHE A 116 -14.71 2.07 -0.38
N HIS A 117 -15.01 2.49 -1.60
CA HIS A 117 -14.05 2.51 -2.69
C HIS A 117 -12.90 3.49 -2.46
N ALA A 118 -13.17 4.68 -1.90
CA ALA A 118 -12.13 5.65 -1.58
C ALA A 118 -11.14 5.07 -0.55
N SER A 119 -11.63 4.39 0.48
CA SER A 119 -10.79 3.68 1.46
C SER A 119 -9.96 2.56 0.81
N VAL A 120 -10.58 1.84 -0.13
CA VAL A 120 -9.98 0.79 -0.95
C VAL A 120 -8.87 1.35 -1.85
N VAL A 121 -9.08 2.48 -2.53
CA VAL A 121 -8.07 3.15 -3.37
C VAL A 121 -6.91 3.64 -2.55
N ASP A 122 -7.18 4.25 -1.39
CA ASP A 122 -6.14 4.76 -0.49
C ASP A 122 -5.21 3.64 0.00
N ALA A 123 -5.79 2.47 0.32
CA ALA A 123 -5.03 1.27 0.64
C ALA A 123 -4.20 0.73 -0.55
N HIS A 124 -4.62 0.99 -1.80
CA HIS A 124 -3.94 0.56 -3.02
C HIS A 124 -2.87 1.55 -3.49
N THR A 125 -3.07 2.85 -3.37
CA THR A 125 -2.09 3.88 -3.73
C THR A 125 -0.85 3.79 -2.85
N SER A 126 -1.05 3.57 -1.55
CA SER A 126 0.03 3.29 -0.59
C SER A 126 0.82 2.03 -0.94
N PHE A 127 0.22 1.11 -1.70
CA PHE A 127 0.85 -0.13 -2.12
C PHE A 127 1.67 0.03 -3.40
N LEU A 128 1.17 0.77 -4.40
CA LEU A 128 1.86 0.94 -5.67
C LEU A 128 3.12 1.79 -5.59
N GLN A 129 3.18 2.78 -4.69
CA GLN A 129 4.40 3.56 -4.48
C GLN A 129 5.61 2.69 -4.07
N VAL A 130 5.38 1.54 -3.44
CA VAL A 130 6.45 0.59 -3.06
C VAL A 130 6.90 -0.27 -4.26
N SER A 131 6.07 -0.45 -5.27
CA SER A 131 6.34 -1.34 -6.42
C SER A 131 7.36 -0.74 -7.41
N ASP A 132 7.33 0.58 -7.62
CA ASP A 132 8.09 1.21 -8.70
C ASP A 132 9.59 1.40 -8.38
N THR A 133 9.96 1.45 -7.09
CA THR A 133 11.36 1.59 -6.67
C THR A 133 12.18 0.30 -6.76
N ALA A 134 11.54 -0.84 -7.05
CA ALA A 134 12.15 -2.17 -6.91
C ALA A 134 12.30 -2.98 -8.21
N PHE A 135 11.66 -2.55 -9.31
CA PHE A 135 11.35 -3.42 -10.46
C PHE A 135 12.57 -4.04 -11.17
N ALA A 136 13.76 -3.42 -11.09
CA ALA A 136 14.97 -3.91 -11.78
C ALA A 136 15.76 -5.00 -11.03
N LYS A 137 15.64 -5.11 -9.68
CA LYS A 137 16.24 -6.20 -8.88
C LYS A 137 15.26 -7.33 -8.57
N VAL A 138 13.96 -7.09 -8.76
CA VAL A 138 12.86 -7.95 -8.30
C VAL A 138 12.67 -9.23 -9.10
N LEU A 139 13.30 -9.41 -10.27
CA LEU A 139 13.05 -10.61 -11.09
C LEU A 139 13.44 -11.93 -10.41
N GLU A 140 14.41 -11.91 -9.48
CA GLU A 140 14.84 -13.10 -8.71
C GLU A 140 13.97 -13.35 -7.46
N GLU A 141 13.40 -12.31 -6.85
CA GLU A 141 12.50 -12.40 -5.69
C GLU A 141 11.00 -12.30 -6.05
N PHE A 142 10.69 -12.27 -7.35
CA PHE A 142 9.33 -12.14 -7.90
C PHE A 142 8.36 -13.18 -7.34
N ALA A 143 8.85 -14.37 -6.99
CA ALA A 143 8.03 -15.44 -6.42
C ALA A 143 7.45 -15.09 -5.04
N LEU A 144 8.24 -14.51 -4.12
CA LEU A 144 7.76 -14.11 -2.79
C LEU A 144 6.81 -12.91 -2.88
N TYR A 145 7.14 -11.97 -3.76
CA TYR A 145 6.28 -10.82 -4.04
C TYR A 145 4.93 -11.26 -4.60
N ALA A 146 4.92 -12.09 -5.64
CA ALA A 146 3.70 -12.64 -6.22
C ALA A 146 2.91 -13.48 -5.20
N LEU A 147 3.60 -14.25 -4.33
CA LEU A 147 2.97 -15.06 -3.28
C LEU A 147 2.22 -14.23 -2.24
N LEU A 148 2.68 -13.01 -1.93
CA LEU A 148 1.97 -12.10 -1.02
C LEU A 148 0.95 -11.21 -1.74
N LEU A 149 1.31 -10.74 -2.94
CA LEU A 149 0.50 -9.79 -3.69
C LEU A 149 -0.77 -10.43 -4.25
N ILE A 150 -0.65 -11.59 -4.91
CA ILE A 150 -1.79 -12.21 -5.59
C ILE A 150 -2.91 -12.52 -4.59
N PRO A 151 -2.66 -13.16 -3.42
CA PRO A 151 -3.72 -13.39 -2.45
C PRO A 151 -4.33 -12.10 -1.91
N LYS A 152 -3.53 -11.05 -1.70
CA LYS A 152 -4.03 -9.74 -1.25
C LYS A 152 -4.99 -9.14 -2.26
N VAL A 153 -4.61 -9.10 -3.54
CA VAL A 153 -5.47 -8.59 -4.62
C VAL A 153 -6.73 -9.43 -4.75
N VAL A 154 -6.62 -10.75 -4.65
CA VAL A 154 -7.78 -11.65 -4.73
C VAL A 154 -8.75 -11.40 -3.57
N ILE A 155 -8.27 -11.34 -2.33
CA ILE A 155 -9.11 -11.05 -1.15
C ILE A 155 -9.75 -9.67 -1.29
N PHE A 156 -9.00 -8.70 -1.78
CA PHE A 156 -9.51 -7.35 -2.00
C PHE A 156 -10.63 -7.30 -3.03
N VAL A 157 -10.48 -7.99 -4.17
CA VAL A 157 -11.54 -8.12 -5.18
C VAL A 157 -12.75 -8.87 -4.61
N LEU A 158 -12.54 -9.91 -3.81
CA LEU A 158 -13.62 -10.63 -3.13
C LEU A 158 -14.35 -9.76 -2.10
N LEU A 159 -13.62 -8.97 -1.31
CA LEU A 159 -14.21 -8.01 -0.36
C LEU A 159 -14.97 -6.91 -1.08
N LEU A 160 -14.47 -6.44 -2.22
CA LEU A 160 -15.20 -5.50 -3.06
C LEU A 160 -16.51 -6.11 -3.54
N TYR A 161 -16.44 -7.34 -4.06
CA TYR A 161 -17.59 -8.06 -4.62
C TYR A 161 -18.65 -8.40 -3.57
N CYS A 162 -18.25 -9.10 -2.51
CA CYS A 162 -19.14 -9.53 -1.44
C CYS A 162 -19.55 -8.35 -0.56
N GLY A 163 -18.62 -7.43 -0.24
CA GLY A 163 -18.90 -6.26 0.58
C GLY A 163 -19.89 -5.29 -0.06
N ALA A 164 -19.80 -5.08 -1.38
CA ALA A 164 -20.80 -4.33 -2.11
C ALA A 164 -22.19 -4.97 -1.96
N GLY A 165 -22.31 -6.28 -2.20
CA GLY A 165 -23.56 -7.01 -2.00
C GLY A 165 -24.10 -6.89 -0.57
N TYR A 166 -23.24 -6.98 0.43
CA TYR A 166 -23.61 -6.87 1.85
C TYR A 166 -24.15 -5.49 2.24
N VAL A 167 -23.50 -4.42 1.77
CA VAL A 167 -23.97 -3.04 2.01
C VAL A 167 -25.29 -2.78 1.28
N LEU A 168 -25.43 -3.30 0.06
CA LEU A 168 -26.67 -3.21 -0.71
C LEU A 168 -27.83 -4.03 -0.13
N HIS A 169 -27.53 -5.01 0.73
CA HIS A 169 -28.54 -5.86 1.35
C HIS A 169 -29.23 -5.23 2.58
N ALA A 170 -28.88 -3.99 2.95
CA ALA A 170 -29.50 -3.32 4.08
C ALA A 170 -31.00 -3.02 3.83
N ASN A 171 -31.86 -3.46 4.75
CA ASN A 171 -33.31 -3.21 4.72
C ASN A 171 -33.68 -1.80 5.20
N SER A 172 -32.78 -1.16 5.92
CA SER A 172 -32.96 0.19 6.45
C SER A 172 -31.68 1.03 6.28
N ASN A 173 -31.82 2.34 6.33
CA ASN A 173 -30.68 3.26 6.25
C ASN A 173 -29.73 3.13 7.45
N GLU A 174 -30.24 2.71 8.62
CA GLU A 174 -29.42 2.42 9.79
C GLU A 174 -28.55 1.17 9.55
N ASP A 175 -29.15 0.10 9.03
CA ASP A 175 -28.42 -1.13 8.67
C ASP A 175 -27.38 -0.86 7.58
N LEU A 176 -27.66 0.08 6.67
CA LEU A 176 -26.74 0.44 5.59
C LEU A 176 -25.47 1.10 6.15
N VAL A 177 -25.62 2.03 7.10
CA VAL A 177 -24.49 2.64 7.80
C VAL A 177 -23.74 1.59 8.62
N LEU A 178 -24.46 0.73 9.35
CA LEU A 178 -23.87 -0.33 10.17
C LEU A 178 -23.04 -1.32 9.32
N ASN A 179 -23.59 -1.77 8.20
CA ASN A 179 -22.93 -2.68 7.27
C ASN A 179 -21.70 -2.03 6.62
N SER A 180 -21.79 -0.74 6.29
CA SER A 180 -20.65 0.02 5.74
C SER A 180 -19.49 0.13 6.74
N VAL A 181 -19.80 0.43 8.01
CA VAL A 181 -18.80 0.49 9.08
C VAL A 181 -18.21 -0.89 9.37
N ALA A 182 -19.02 -1.95 9.37
CA ALA A 182 -18.55 -3.32 9.51
C ALA A 182 -17.56 -3.70 8.39
N MET A 183 -17.83 -3.28 7.15
CA MET A 183 -16.92 -3.49 6.03
C MET A 183 -15.60 -2.74 6.18
N LEU A 184 -15.62 -1.50 6.69
CA LEU A 184 -14.38 -0.76 6.99
C LEU A 184 -13.52 -1.51 8.02
N PHE A 185 -14.12 -2.05 9.08
CA PHE A 185 -13.37 -2.86 10.04
C PHE A 185 -12.70 -4.08 9.41
N VAL A 186 -13.32 -4.73 8.43
CA VAL A 186 -12.73 -5.87 7.72
C VAL A 186 -11.55 -5.44 6.84
N VAL A 187 -11.65 -4.27 6.22
CA VAL A 187 -10.55 -3.66 5.45
C VAL A 187 -9.36 -3.33 6.37
N ASP A 188 -9.61 -2.85 7.59
CA ASP A 188 -8.58 -2.42 8.55
C ASP A 188 -7.92 -3.57 9.33
N ILE A 189 -8.40 -4.83 9.19
CA ILE A 189 -7.81 -6.01 9.85
C ILE A 189 -6.28 -6.10 9.69
N PRO A 190 -5.68 -5.89 8.49
CA PRO A 190 -4.24 -5.99 8.31
C PRO A 190 -3.44 -4.99 9.14
N ASP A 191 -3.99 -3.80 9.35
CA ASP A 191 -3.33 -2.72 10.10
C ASP A 191 -3.39 -3.03 11.59
N ILE A 192 -4.53 -3.54 12.06
CA ILE A 192 -4.70 -4.05 13.43
C ILE A 192 -3.72 -5.21 13.68
N VAL A 193 -3.68 -6.20 12.78
CA VAL A 193 -2.78 -7.35 12.91
C VAL A 193 -1.33 -6.90 12.88
N TYR A 194 -0.96 -5.94 12.02
CA TYR A 194 0.38 -5.36 11.99
C TYR A 194 0.76 -4.73 13.32
N ALA A 195 -0.15 -3.93 13.90
CA ALA A 195 0.06 -3.26 15.16
C ALA A 195 0.36 -4.24 16.30
N PHE A 196 -0.30 -5.41 16.30
CA PHE A 196 -0.15 -6.47 17.30
C PHE A 196 1.02 -7.42 17.06
N THR A 197 1.31 -7.76 15.81
CA THR A 197 2.33 -8.79 15.48
C THR A 197 3.74 -8.22 15.39
N THR A 198 3.87 -6.92 15.19
CA THR A 198 5.17 -6.26 15.00
C THR A 198 5.68 -5.67 16.30
N THR A 199 6.86 -6.11 16.74
CA THR A 199 7.50 -5.60 17.96
C THR A 199 7.98 -4.15 17.79
N SER A 200 8.14 -3.43 18.91
CA SER A 200 8.64 -2.05 18.90
C SER A 200 10.03 -1.94 18.26
N ASP A 201 10.88 -2.96 18.38
CA ASP A 201 12.21 -2.98 17.78
C ASP A 201 12.16 -3.08 16.25
N VAL A 202 11.24 -3.88 15.71
CA VAL A 202 11.01 -3.97 14.26
C VAL A 202 10.46 -2.65 13.74
N LYS A 203 9.50 -2.05 14.45
CA LYS A 203 8.97 -0.72 14.11
C LYS A 203 10.08 0.33 14.12
N ALA A 204 10.88 0.39 15.18
CA ALA A 204 12.02 1.29 15.25
C ALA A 204 13.04 1.04 14.13
N THR A 205 13.27 -0.22 13.75
CA THR A 205 14.18 -0.54 12.63
C THR A 205 13.62 -0.01 11.31
N ILE A 206 12.33 -0.22 11.06
CA ILE A 206 11.59 0.31 9.92
C ILE A 206 11.62 1.85 9.92
N ASP A 207 11.40 2.47 11.07
CA ASP A 207 11.45 3.93 11.29
C ASP A 207 12.82 4.56 11.02
N ASN A 208 13.89 3.78 11.19
CA ASN A 208 15.26 4.22 10.90
C ASN A 208 15.71 3.85 9.47
N MET A 209 14.86 3.22 8.64
CA MET A 209 15.22 2.97 7.26
C MET A 209 15.29 4.28 6.48
N PRO A 210 16.27 4.44 5.57
CA PRO A 210 16.33 5.62 4.73
C PRO A 210 15.02 5.74 3.93
N PRO A 211 14.50 6.97 3.75
CA PRO A 211 13.25 7.17 3.02
C PRO A 211 13.38 6.57 1.62
N LEU A 212 12.46 5.68 1.28
CA LEU A 212 12.37 5.13 -0.06
C LEU A 212 11.63 6.16 -0.91
N GLY A 213 12.32 6.79 -1.84
CA GLY A 213 11.75 7.80 -2.72
C GLY A 213 12.67 8.10 -3.88
N PHE A 214 12.09 8.61 -4.96
CA PHE A 214 12.85 9.21 -6.04
C PHE A 214 13.21 10.65 -5.63
N PHE A 215 14.40 11.09 -6.03
CA PHE A 215 14.73 12.51 -5.89
C PHE A 215 13.82 13.31 -6.82
N GLU A 216 13.38 14.49 -6.39
CA GLU A 216 12.53 15.37 -7.21
C GLU A 216 13.21 15.68 -8.57
N GLU A 217 14.54 15.70 -8.58
CA GLU A 217 15.37 15.85 -9.78
C GLU A 217 15.20 14.69 -10.78
N ASP A 218 14.99 13.47 -10.30
CA ASP A 218 14.73 12.29 -11.14
C ASP A 218 13.30 12.30 -11.70
N LEU A 219 12.34 12.84 -10.95
CA LEU A 219 10.96 13.07 -11.41
C LEU A 219 10.88 14.14 -12.49
N VAL A 220 11.61 15.25 -12.33
CA VAL A 220 11.65 16.34 -13.32
C VAL A 220 12.35 15.90 -14.61
N SER A 221 13.35 15.01 -14.52
CA SER A 221 14.06 14.51 -15.71
C SER A 221 13.28 13.46 -16.49
N ASN A 222 12.32 12.77 -15.87
CA ASN A 222 11.51 11.72 -16.51
C ASN A 222 10.02 12.10 -16.56
N PRO A 223 9.57 12.88 -17.57
CA PRO A 223 8.19 13.31 -17.68
C PRO A 223 7.19 12.14 -17.76
N GLU A 224 7.61 10.97 -18.24
CA GLU A 224 6.77 9.76 -18.28
C GLU A 224 6.30 9.32 -16.89
N VAL A 225 7.18 9.38 -15.88
CA VAL A 225 6.86 9.02 -14.49
C VAL A 225 5.90 10.04 -13.89
N TYR A 226 6.12 11.32 -14.17
CA TYR A 226 5.24 12.40 -13.69
C TYR A 226 3.81 12.27 -14.21
N TYR A 227 3.64 12.00 -15.51
CA TYR A 227 2.31 11.77 -16.08
C TYR A 227 1.66 10.50 -15.53
N PHE A 228 2.43 9.44 -15.30
CA PHE A 228 1.91 8.22 -14.70
C PHE A 228 1.40 8.47 -13.29
N GLU A 229 2.19 9.08 -12.41
CA GLU A 229 1.79 9.46 -11.03
C GLU A 229 0.54 10.35 -11.01
N ALA A 230 0.48 11.36 -11.89
CA ALA A 230 -0.67 12.29 -11.93
C ALA A 230 -1.94 11.67 -12.52
N LEU A 231 -1.80 10.79 -13.53
CA LEU A 231 -2.92 10.19 -14.26
C LEU A 231 -3.43 8.92 -13.57
N TYR A 232 -2.56 8.21 -12.86
CA TYR A 232 -2.87 6.97 -12.16
C TYR A 232 -4.10 7.08 -11.23
N PRO A 233 -4.23 8.06 -10.31
CA PRO A 233 -5.39 8.16 -9.44
C PRO A 233 -6.69 8.39 -10.22
N LEU A 234 -6.64 9.16 -11.31
CA LEU A 234 -7.79 9.39 -12.19
C LEU A 234 -8.20 8.10 -12.91
N CYS A 235 -7.24 7.39 -13.51
CA CYS A 235 -7.49 6.12 -14.19
C CYS A 235 -8.00 5.06 -13.21
N SER A 236 -7.41 4.96 -12.02
CA SER A 236 -7.85 4.08 -10.95
C SER A 236 -9.30 4.36 -10.57
N PHE A 237 -9.66 5.63 -10.34
CA PHE A 237 -11.03 6.04 -10.02
C PHE A 237 -12.04 5.71 -11.13
N VAL A 238 -11.68 5.90 -12.40
CA VAL A 238 -12.56 5.60 -13.54
C VAL A 238 -12.77 4.09 -13.68
N VAL A 239 -11.69 3.30 -13.63
CA VAL A 239 -11.77 1.83 -13.74
C VAL A 239 -12.59 1.26 -12.59
N ALA A 240 -12.29 1.71 -11.38
CA ALA A 240 -13.03 1.42 -10.17
C ALA A 240 -14.53 1.71 -10.26
N GLY A 241 -14.88 2.95 -10.60
CA GLY A 241 -16.27 3.38 -10.74
C GLY A 241 -17.01 2.55 -11.79
N GLY A 242 -16.34 2.20 -12.89
CA GLY A 242 -16.86 1.31 -13.92
C GLY A 242 -17.12 -0.11 -13.41
N VAL A 243 -16.16 -0.71 -12.72
CA VAL A 243 -16.30 -2.04 -12.11
C VAL A 243 -17.46 -2.06 -11.11
N LEU A 244 -17.54 -1.05 -10.25
CA LEU A 244 -18.61 -0.92 -9.26
C LEU A 244 -19.99 -0.73 -9.90
N SER A 245 -20.09 0.11 -10.91
CA SER A 245 -21.35 0.31 -11.64
C SER A 245 -21.81 -0.99 -12.32
N GLY A 246 -20.87 -1.72 -12.91
CA GLY A 246 -21.12 -3.05 -13.49
C GLY A 246 -21.56 -4.06 -12.43
N MET A 247 -20.90 -4.09 -11.28
CA MET A 247 -21.28 -4.96 -10.17
C MET A 247 -22.66 -4.61 -9.63
N PHE A 248 -22.95 -3.34 -9.39
CA PHE A 248 -24.27 -2.89 -8.96
C PHE A 248 -25.37 -3.36 -9.92
N GLY A 249 -25.12 -3.26 -11.23
CA GLY A 249 -26.04 -3.77 -12.26
C GLY A 249 -26.17 -5.30 -12.30
N ILE A 250 -25.16 -6.06 -11.87
CA ILE A 250 -25.23 -7.52 -11.73
C ILE A 250 -26.06 -7.93 -10.50
N TRP A 251 -26.00 -7.13 -9.44
CA TRP A 251 -26.59 -7.45 -8.15
C TRP A 251 -28.09 -7.09 -8.03
N CYS A 252 -28.64 -6.19 -8.84
CA CYS A 252 -30.01 -5.65 -8.68
C CYS A 252 -31.09 -6.07 -9.70
#